data_AF-A0A2Z4IDP5-F1
#
_entry.id   AF-A0A2Z4IDP5-F1
#
_cell.length_a   1.000
_cell.length_b   1.000
_cell.length_c   1.000
_cell.angle_alpha   90.00
_cell.angle_beta   90.00
_cell.angle_gamma   90.00
#
_symmetry.space_group_name_H-M   'P 1'
#
loop_
_entity.id
_entity.type
_entity.pdbx_description
1 polymer ?
#
loop_
_entity_poly.entity_id
_entity_poly.type
_entity_poly.pdbx_seq_one_letter_code
_entity_poly.pdbx_strand_id
1 'polypeptide(L)'
;MADNIDLLIQKMCDKQEDEAFIYADKLAEIGGEEVLYKLIEVLKGEDYESAYLAARGLSAMEQNEAALDPLLEVIHDKSNKMRNGNFVQALEGFDLSGSFVDILRIYLFGNFKSSTLAKEYLDYTEFDITPRVIRKAEKHWHHFQNNSANDQAFEIKKQEVEDIMTDLKGMFEEE
;
A
#
# COMPACT_ATOMS: atom_id res chain seq x y z
N MET A 1 -18.16 25.22 5.13
CA MET A 1 -17.35 24.02 5.47
C MET A 1 -16.33 23.74 4.39
N ALA A 2 -16.70 23.74 3.10
CA ALA A 2 -15.78 23.66 1.96
C ALA A 2 -14.60 24.66 2.04
N ASP A 3 -14.86 25.92 2.42
CA ASP A 3 -13.81 26.95 2.60
C ASP A 3 -12.72 26.56 3.63
N ASN A 4 -12.99 25.61 4.52
CA ASN A 4 -12.00 25.09 5.46
C ASN A 4 -11.20 23.93 4.84
N ILE A 5 -11.83 23.02 4.10
CA ILE A 5 -11.16 21.85 3.52
C ILE A 5 -10.12 22.29 2.47
N ASP A 6 -10.49 23.21 1.57
CA ASP A 6 -9.56 23.71 0.54
C ASP A 6 -8.35 24.42 1.15
N LEU A 7 -8.56 25.21 2.20
CA LEU A 7 -7.48 25.88 2.92
C LEU A 7 -6.56 24.87 3.62
N LEU A 8 -7.11 23.82 4.22
CA LEU A 8 -6.33 22.76 4.86
C LEU A 8 -5.51 21.97 3.83
N ILE A 9 -6.09 21.63 2.68
CA ILE A 9 -5.37 20.98 1.57
C ILE A 9 -4.24 21.89 1.06
N GLN A 10 -4.51 23.18 0.86
CA GLN A 10 -3.50 24.14 0.42
C GLN A 10 -2.32 24.19 1.40
N LYS A 11 -2.60 24.26 2.71
CA LYS A 11 -1.56 24.29 3.74
C LYS A 11 -0.81 22.97 3.86
N MET A 12 -1.49 21.84 3.75
CA MET A 12 -0.87 20.52 3.71
C MET A 12 0.13 20.39 2.55
N CYS A 13 -0.17 21.01 1.40
CA CYS A 13 0.69 20.96 0.21
C CYS A 13 1.69 22.13 0.10
N ASP A 14 1.74 23.03 1.10
CA ASP A 14 2.65 24.17 1.08
C ASP A 14 4.06 23.73 1.54
N LYS A 15 5.04 23.90 0.66
CA LYS A 15 6.45 23.55 0.92
C LYS A 15 7.13 24.43 1.95
N GLN A 16 6.52 25.53 2.36
CA GLN A 16 7.01 26.43 3.41
C GLN A 16 6.30 26.20 4.76
N GLU A 17 5.37 25.26 4.83
CA GLU A 17 4.63 24.96 6.05
C GLU A 17 5.36 23.87 6.86
N ASP A 18 6.05 24.30 7.92
CA ASP A 18 6.82 23.41 8.79
C ASP A 18 5.94 22.35 9.47
N GLU A 19 4.65 22.65 9.64
CA GLU A 19 3.66 21.78 10.29
C GLU A 19 2.68 21.13 9.29
N ALA A 20 3.11 20.91 8.04
CA ALA A 20 2.25 20.39 6.96
C ALA A 20 1.47 19.11 7.35
N PHE A 21 2.10 18.23 8.14
CA PHE A 21 1.48 16.99 8.61
C PHE A 21 0.27 17.19 9.53
N ILE A 22 0.21 18.28 10.30
CA ILE A 22 -0.93 18.58 11.18
C ILE A 22 -2.20 18.78 10.34
N TYR A 23 -2.06 19.30 9.12
CA TYR A 23 -3.21 19.52 8.25
C TYR A 23 -3.74 18.22 7.66
N ALA A 24 -2.88 17.23 7.38
CA ALA A 24 -3.31 15.89 7.01
C ALA A 24 -4.12 15.23 8.14
N ASP A 25 -3.64 15.34 9.38
CA ASP A 25 -4.34 14.79 10.56
C ASP A 25 -5.71 15.49 10.78
N LYS A 26 -5.75 16.83 10.66
CA LYS A 26 -7.02 17.58 10.74
C LYS A 26 -8.01 17.21 9.64
N LEU A 27 -7.53 16.97 8.42
CA LEU A 27 -8.38 16.50 7.33
C LEU A 27 -8.95 15.12 7.65
N ALA A 28 -8.13 14.21 8.18
CA ALA A 28 -8.60 12.90 8.62
C ALA A 28 -9.67 12.98 9.72
N GLU A 29 -9.49 13.87 10.71
CA GLU A 29 -10.47 14.14 11.77
C GLU A 29 -11.79 14.72 11.23
N ILE A 30 -11.73 15.57 10.19
CA ILE A 30 -12.93 16.10 9.52
C ILE A 30 -13.67 14.97 8.81
N GLY A 31 -12.93 14.10 8.11
CA GLY A 31 -13.48 12.96 7.41
C GLY A 31 -14.45 13.33 6.28
N GLY A 32 -15.24 12.34 5.87
CA GLY A 32 -16.30 12.50 4.87
C GLY A 32 -15.82 12.43 3.42
N GLU A 33 -16.80 12.26 2.52
CA GLU A 33 -16.59 11.97 1.11
C GLU A 33 -15.83 13.09 0.36
N GLU A 34 -16.10 14.36 0.70
CA GLU A 34 -15.39 15.50 0.09
C GLU A 34 -13.89 15.49 0.40
N VAL A 35 -13.52 15.23 1.66
CA VAL A 35 -12.10 15.14 2.07
C VAL A 35 -11.44 13.93 1.42
N LEU A 36 -12.13 12.78 1.42
CA LEU A 36 -11.65 11.54 0.82
C LEU A 36 -11.21 11.76 -0.62
N TYR A 37 -12.09 12.31 -1.46
CA TYR A 37 -11.78 12.49 -2.87
C TYR A 37 -10.75 13.58 -3.12
N LYS A 38 -10.73 14.67 -2.35
CA LYS A 38 -9.66 15.68 -2.45
C LYS A 38 -8.30 15.11 -2.07
N LEU A 39 -8.21 14.28 -1.04
CA LEU A 39 -6.95 13.60 -0.70
C LEU A 39 -6.55 12.58 -1.77
N ILE A 40 -7.49 11.85 -2.38
CA ILE A 40 -7.19 10.97 -3.52
C ILE A 40 -6.64 11.77 -4.72
N GLU A 41 -7.18 12.95 -5.01
CA GLU A 41 -6.64 13.83 -6.06
C GLU A 41 -5.20 14.26 -5.76
N VAL A 42 -4.90 14.66 -4.52
CA VAL A 42 -3.53 15.02 -4.10
C VAL A 42 -2.59 13.81 -4.15
N LEU A 43 -3.06 12.63 -3.69
CA LEU A 43 -2.30 11.38 -3.73
C LEU A 43 -1.85 11.00 -5.14
N LYS A 44 -2.70 11.25 -6.14
CA LYS A 44 -2.41 10.98 -7.56
C LYS A 44 -1.62 12.11 -8.25
N GLY A 45 -1.29 13.17 -7.52
CA GLY A 45 -0.49 14.29 -8.02
C GLY A 45 0.99 13.93 -8.23
N GLU A 46 1.73 14.86 -8.85
CA GLU A 46 3.15 14.67 -9.17
C GLU A 46 4.10 14.98 -7.98
N ASP A 47 3.64 15.76 -7.01
CA ASP A 47 4.46 16.17 -5.87
C ASP A 47 4.46 15.08 -4.79
N TYR A 48 5.62 14.42 -4.65
CA TYR A 48 5.77 13.27 -3.76
C TYR A 48 5.45 13.57 -2.29
N GLU A 49 5.88 14.72 -1.76
CA GLU A 49 5.63 15.06 -0.35
C GLU A 49 4.14 15.31 -0.10
N SER A 50 3.48 16.04 -1.01
CA SER A 50 2.02 16.25 -0.95
C SER A 50 1.26 14.93 -1.05
N ALA A 51 1.66 14.04 -1.97
CA ALA A 51 1.06 12.73 -2.13
C ALA A 51 1.26 11.86 -0.88
N TYR A 52 2.43 11.91 -0.25
CA TYR A 52 2.70 11.20 1.00
C TYR A 52 1.83 11.71 2.16
N LEU A 53 1.70 13.03 2.30
CA LEU A 53 0.81 13.62 3.31
C LEU A 53 -0.65 13.25 3.08
N ALA A 54 -1.09 13.21 1.81
CA ALA A 54 -2.41 12.72 1.47
C ALA A 54 -2.60 11.24 1.84
N ALA A 55 -1.62 10.37 1.55
CA ALA A 55 -1.66 8.96 1.95
C ALA A 55 -1.76 8.81 3.48
N ARG A 56 -1.01 9.60 4.25
CA ARG A 56 -1.12 9.64 5.71
C ARG A 56 -2.52 10.03 6.16
N GLY A 57 -3.08 11.12 5.62
CA GLY A 57 -4.43 11.57 5.95
C GLY A 57 -5.47 10.47 5.67
N LEU A 58 -5.39 9.86 4.48
CA LEU A 58 -6.27 8.76 4.07
C LEU A 58 -6.16 7.54 4.99
N SER A 59 -4.95 7.17 5.42
CA SER A 59 -4.73 6.06 6.37
C SER A 59 -5.33 6.30 7.75
N ALA A 60 -5.52 7.57 8.15
CA ALA A 60 -6.08 7.93 9.44
C ALA A 60 -7.61 8.14 9.39
N MET A 61 -8.23 8.07 8.21
CA MET A 61 -9.69 8.20 8.03
C MET A 61 -10.39 6.87 8.26
N GLU A 62 -11.57 6.89 8.91
CA GLU A 62 -12.37 5.68 9.13
C GLU A 62 -13.00 5.12 7.83
N GLN A 63 -13.48 6.00 6.94
CA GLN A 63 -14.16 5.64 5.69
C GLN A 63 -13.20 5.83 4.50
N ASN A 64 -12.14 5.04 4.45
CA ASN A 64 -11.03 5.21 3.50
C ASN A 64 -10.98 4.14 2.41
N GLU A 65 -11.96 3.25 2.32
CA GLU A 65 -11.92 2.06 1.47
C GLU A 65 -11.72 2.41 -0.01
N ALA A 66 -12.35 3.50 -0.48
CA ALA A 66 -12.22 3.97 -1.86
C ALA A 66 -10.82 4.53 -2.20
N ALA A 67 -9.96 4.76 -1.21
CA ALA A 67 -8.60 5.24 -1.39
C ALA A 67 -7.55 4.13 -1.46
N LEU A 68 -7.90 2.88 -1.12
CA LEU A 68 -6.96 1.76 -1.14
C LEU A 68 -6.42 1.50 -2.55
N ASP A 69 -7.31 1.38 -3.55
CA ASP A 69 -6.93 1.18 -4.94
C ASP A 69 -6.04 2.34 -5.47
N PRO A 70 -6.41 3.62 -5.31
CA PRO A 70 -5.52 4.76 -5.58
C PRO A 70 -4.13 4.66 -4.94
N LEU A 71 -4.04 4.25 -3.67
CA LEU A 71 -2.78 4.12 -2.96
C LEU A 71 -1.93 2.97 -3.52
N LEU A 72 -2.55 1.82 -3.82
CA LEU A 72 -1.87 0.69 -4.47
C LEU A 72 -1.38 1.05 -5.87
N GLU A 73 -2.12 1.85 -6.64
CA GLU A 73 -1.66 2.40 -7.93
C GLU A 73 -0.36 3.21 -7.76
N VAL A 74 -0.33 4.13 -6.78
CA VAL A 74 0.86 4.97 -6.48
C VAL A 74 2.04 4.12 -6.00
N ILE A 75 1.81 3.10 -5.16
CA ILE A 75 2.83 2.17 -4.69
C ILE A 75 3.43 1.38 -5.86
N HIS A 76 2.59 0.91 -6.79
CA HIS A 76 3.03 0.11 -7.93
C HIS A 76 3.59 0.91 -9.09
N ASP A 77 3.49 2.24 -9.07
CA ASP A 77 4.14 3.08 -10.07
C ASP A 77 5.66 2.89 -10.03
N LYS A 78 6.22 2.58 -11.21
CA LYS A 78 7.66 2.43 -11.42
C LYS A 78 8.43 3.71 -11.06
N SER A 79 7.82 4.89 -11.23
CA SER A 79 8.40 6.18 -10.86
C SER A 79 8.71 6.27 -9.36
N ASN A 80 7.94 5.56 -8.54
CA ASN A 80 8.06 5.54 -7.09
C ASN A 80 8.81 4.33 -6.55
N LYS A 81 9.24 3.38 -7.38
CA LYS A 81 9.85 2.11 -6.94
C LYS A 81 10.95 2.26 -5.88
N MET A 82 11.79 3.30 -6.00
CA MET A 82 12.90 3.56 -5.07
C MET A 82 12.50 4.30 -3.78
N ARG A 83 11.28 4.82 -3.70
CA ARG A 83 10.78 5.66 -2.59
C ARG A 83 9.37 5.31 -2.10
N ASN A 84 8.75 4.25 -2.58
CA ASN A 84 7.36 3.91 -2.25
C ASN A 84 7.16 3.35 -0.83
N GLY A 85 8.21 3.18 -0.02
CA GLY A 85 8.10 2.60 1.32
C GLY A 85 7.24 3.43 2.29
N ASN A 86 7.14 4.74 2.09
CA ASN A 86 6.22 5.59 2.87
C ASN A 86 4.76 5.37 2.48
N PHE A 87 4.48 5.14 1.20
CA PHE A 87 3.13 4.78 0.74
C PHE A 87 2.74 3.39 1.23
N VAL A 88 3.67 2.43 1.22
CA VAL A 88 3.44 1.10 1.78
C VAL A 88 3.13 1.19 3.27
N GLN A 89 3.83 2.04 4.03
CA GLN A 89 3.56 2.25 5.45
C GLN A 89 2.13 2.76 5.71
N ALA A 90 1.60 3.61 4.83
CA ALA A 90 0.23 4.10 4.95
C ALA A 90 -0.83 2.99 4.83
N LEU A 91 -0.49 1.81 4.27
CA LEU A 91 -1.40 0.66 4.21
C LEU A 91 -1.81 0.13 5.59
N GLU A 92 -1.06 0.43 6.66
CA GLU A 92 -1.41 0.07 8.05
C GLU A 92 -2.80 0.56 8.46
N GLY A 93 -3.26 1.68 7.89
CA GLY A 93 -4.58 2.25 8.17
C GLY A 93 -5.72 1.73 7.29
N PHE A 94 -5.48 0.72 6.45
CA PHE A 94 -6.49 0.18 5.53
C PHE A 94 -6.83 -1.27 5.83
N ASP A 95 -8.04 -1.68 5.48
CA ASP A 95 -8.38 -3.10 5.42
C ASP A 95 -7.68 -3.76 4.22
N LEU A 96 -6.72 -4.64 4.50
CA LEU A 96 -5.92 -5.33 3.50
C LEU A 96 -6.43 -6.74 3.18
N SER A 97 -7.52 -7.21 3.79
CA SER A 97 -8.06 -8.58 3.67
C SER A 97 -8.23 -9.03 2.21
N GLY A 98 -8.70 -8.15 1.33
CA GLY A 98 -8.87 -8.41 -0.11
C GLY A 98 -7.61 -8.23 -0.98
N SER A 99 -6.49 -7.78 -0.41
CA SER A 99 -5.33 -7.24 -1.15
C SER A 99 -4.10 -8.15 -1.19
N PHE A 100 -4.24 -9.44 -0.85
CA PHE A 100 -3.13 -10.39 -0.76
C PHE A 100 -2.16 -10.34 -1.96
N VAL A 101 -2.70 -10.33 -3.18
CA VAL A 101 -1.87 -10.33 -4.41
C VAL A 101 -1.01 -9.07 -4.50
N ASP A 102 -1.56 -7.91 -4.14
CA ASP A 102 -0.85 -6.64 -4.20
C ASP A 102 0.21 -6.55 -3.10
N ILE A 103 -0.10 -6.99 -1.87
CA ILE A 103 0.89 -7.08 -0.79
C ILE A 103 2.03 -8.04 -1.18
N LEU A 104 1.74 -9.20 -1.75
CA LEU A 104 2.75 -10.12 -2.25
C LEU A 104 3.61 -9.47 -3.34
N ARG A 105 3.02 -8.73 -4.27
CA ARG A 105 3.77 -8.00 -5.30
C ARG A 105 4.70 -6.95 -4.69
N ILE A 106 4.26 -6.22 -3.66
CA ILE A 106 5.11 -5.24 -2.95
C ILE A 106 6.28 -5.99 -2.29
N TYR A 107 6.02 -7.11 -1.63
CA TYR A 107 7.06 -7.94 -1.02
C TYR A 107 8.09 -8.46 -2.04
N LEU A 108 7.64 -8.90 -3.23
CA LEU A 108 8.52 -9.46 -4.25
C LEU A 108 9.34 -8.36 -4.96
N PHE A 109 8.74 -7.24 -5.32
CA PHE A 109 9.34 -6.27 -6.25
C PHE A 109 9.71 -4.92 -5.63
N GLY A 110 9.38 -4.70 -4.35
CA GLY A 110 9.65 -3.46 -3.62
C GLY A 110 11.12 -3.26 -3.27
N ASN A 111 11.49 -2.04 -2.88
CA ASN A 111 12.76 -1.78 -2.22
C ASN A 111 12.78 -2.44 -0.82
N PHE A 112 13.89 -2.29 -0.08
CA PHE A 112 14.05 -2.88 1.25
C PHE A 112 12.91 -2.53 2.21
N LYS A 113 12.60 -1.23 2.41
CA LYS A 113 11.53 -0.79 3.33
C LYS A 113 10.17 -1.37 2.90
N SER A 114 9.84 -1.25 1.62
CA SER A 114 8.57 -1.74 1.07
C SER A 114 8.43 -3.25 1.21
N SER A 115 9.50 -4.00 0.95
CA SER A 115 9.51 -5.45 1.10
C SER A 115 9.32 -5.86 2.56
N THR A 116 10.01 -5.21 3.50
CA THR A 116 9.89 -5.53 4.93
C THR A 116 8.47 -5.30 5.44
N LEU A 117 7.89 -4.12 5.17
CA LEU A 117 6.52 -3.80 5.59
C LEU A 117 5.49 -4.75 4.95
N ALA A 118 5.65 -5.05 3.66
CA ALA A 118 4.76 -6.00 2.99
C ALA A 118 4.88 -7.41 3.58
N LYS A 119 6.06 -7.84 4.06
CA LYS A 119 6.20 -9.12 4.76
C LYS A 119 5.42 -9.13 6.06
N GLU A 120 5.50 -8.05 6.84
CA GLU A 120 4.72 -7.90 8.07
C GLU A 120 3.22 -7.99 7.78
N TYR A 121 2.74 -7.30 6.74
CA TYR A 121 1.34 -7.42 6.33
C TYR A 121 0.96 -8.83 5.88
N LEU A 122 1.84 -9.54 5.15
CA LEU A 122 1.60 -10.95 4.77
C LEU A 122 1.49 -11.88 5.99
N ASP A 123 2.24 -11.60 7.05
CA ASP A 123 2.30 -12.46 8.24
C ASP A 123 1.15 -12.22 9.22
N TYR A 124 0.66 -10.98 9.30
CA TYR A 124 -0.29 -10.56 10.34
C TYR A 124 -1.69 -10.21 9.84
N THR A 125 -1.91 -10.12 8.54
CA THR A 125 -3.24 -9.88 7.97
C THR A 125 -3.96 -11.20 7.70
N GLU A 126 -5.21 -11.30 8.14
CA GLU A 126 -6.11 -12.37 7.71
C GLU A 126 -6.69 -12.04 6.33
N PHE A 127 -6.26 -12.79 5.30
CA PHE A 127 -6.66 -12.51 3.92
C PHE A 127 -7.84 -13.38 3.47
N ASP A 128 -8.68 -12.78 2.63
CA ASP A 128 -9.75 -13.47 1.92
C ASP A 128 -9.17 -14.25 0.73
N ILE A 129 -8.67 -15.46 1.02
CA ILE A 129 -8.04 -16.30 0.00
C ILE A 129 -9.10 -17.06 -0.80
N THR A 130 -8.93 -17.06 -2.12
CA THR A 130 -9.70 -17.90 -3.05
C THR A 130 -8.75 -18.63 -3.99
N PRO A 131 -9.18 -19.72 -4.66
CA PRO A 131 -8.36 -20.37 -5.69
C PRO A 131 -7.94 -19.43 -6.82
N ARG A 132 -8.69 -18.34 -7.07
CA ARG A 132 -8.30 -17.32 -8.05
C ARG A 132 -7.14 -16.45 -7.56
N VAL A 133 -7.13 -16.11 -6.27
CA VAL A 133 -6.05 -15.35 -5.62
C VAL A 133 -4.74 -16.14 -5.68
N ILE A 134 -4.78 -17.44 -5.32
CA ILE A 134 -3.60 -18.32 -5.36
C ILE A 134 -2.99 -18.37 -6.76
N ARG A 135 -3.80 -18.61 -7.81
CA ARG A 135 -3.31 -18.63 -9.20
C ARG A 135 -2.67 -17.32 -9.65
N LYS A 136 -3.19 -16.18 -9.19
CA LYS A 136 -2.59 -14.86 -9.48
C LYS A 136 -1.25 -14.71 -8.75
N ALA A 137 -1.20 -15.11 -7.49
CA ALA A 137 -0.01 -15.07 -6.66
C ALA A 137 1.13 -15.92 -7.26
N GLU A 138 0.83 -17.15 -7.68
CA GLU A 138 1.77 -18.04 -8.39
C GLU A 138 2.33 -17.39 -9.66
N LYS A 139 1.49 -16.71 -10.44
CA LYS A 139 1.94 -15.99 -11.65
C LYS A 139 2.98 -14.91 -11.31
N HIS A 140 2.77 -14.15 -10.25
CA HIS A 140 3.73 -13.13 -9.80
C HIS A 140 5.00 -13.76 -9.25
N TRP A 141 4.87 -14.86 -8.50
CA TRP A 141 6.01 -15.62 -8.01
C TRP A 141 6.88 -16.16 -9.15
N HIS A 142 6.29 -16.84 -10.13
CA HIS A 142 7.02 -17.31 -11.31
C HIS A 142 7.67 -16.17 -12.10
N HIS A 143 7.03 -15.01 -12.19
CA HIS A 143 7.64 -13.84 -12.81
C HIS A 143 8.90 -13.40 -12.03
N PHE A 144 8.82 -13.33 -10.70
CA PHE A 144 9.95 -12.99 -9.85
C PHE A 144 11.10 -14.00 -10.00
N GLN A 145 10.83 -15.30 -9.91
CA GLN A 145 11.83 -16.36 -10.07
C GLN A 145 12.62 -16.24 -11.39
N ASN A 146 11.94 -15.91 -12.48
CA ASN A 146 12.56 -15.82 -13.80
C ASN A 146 13.35 -14.52 -14.03
N ASN A 147 13.23 -13.52 -13.15
CA ASN A 147 13.82 -12.19 -13.34
C ASN A 147 14.74 -11.74 -12.20
N SER A 148 14.88 -12.55 -11.14
CA SER A 148 15.75 -12.28 -10.00
C SER A 148 17.14 -12.90 -10.19
N ALA A 149 18.15 -12.25 -9.61
CA ALA A 149 19.47 -12.85 -9.50
C ALA A 149 19.41 -13.96 -8.44
N ASN A 150 19.99 -15.13 -8.73
CA ASN A 150 20.04 -16.26 -7.79
C ASN A 150 21.09 -16.00 -6.70
N ASP A 151 20.83 -15.02 -5.85
CA ASP A 151 21.64 -14.64 -4.70
C ASP A 151 21.01 -15.10 -3.38
N GLN A 152 21.68 -14.83 -2.26
CA GLN A 152 21.20 -15.23 -0.94
C GLN A 152 19.86 -14.57 -0.58
N ALA A 153 19.63 -13.33 -1.02
CA ALA A 153 18.37 -12.63 -0.74
C ALA A 153 17.21 -13.28 -1.52
N PHE A 154 17.46 -13.73 -2.76
CA PHE A 154 16.52 -14.51 -3.53
C PHE A 154 16.16 -15.84 -2.85
N GLU A 155 17.13 -16.61 -2.37
CA GLU A 155 16.86 -17.90 -1.71
C GLU A 155 16.05 -17.74 -0.42
N ILE A 156 16.29 -16.68 0.36
CA ILE A 156 15.46 -16.36 1.54
C ILE A 156 14.02 -16.06 1.11
N LYS A 157 13.82 -15.14 0.16
CA LYS A 157 12.47 -14.80 -0.35
C LYS A 157 11.77 -16.02 -0.94
N LYS A 158 12.52 -16.89 -1.61
CA LYS A 158 12.01 -18.12 -2.19
C LYS A 158 11.44 -19.04 -1.13
N GLN A 159 12.20 -19.32 -0.07
CA GLN A 159 11.72 -20.16 1.02
C GLN A 159 10.43 -19.58 1.62
N GLU A 160 10.44 -18.28 1.96
CA GLU A 160 9.28 -17.62 2.57
C GLU A 160 8.03 -17.67 1.67
N VAL A 161 8.16 -17.44 0.36
CA VAL A 161 7.03 -17.46 -0.56
C VAL A 161 6.54 -18.88 -0.83
N GLU A 162 7.44 -19.86 -0.95
CA GLU A 162 7.06 -21.26 -1.13
C GLU A 162 6.32 -21.81 0.09
N ASP A 163 6.71 -21.41 1.30
CA ASP A 163 6.00 -21.74 2.54
C ASP A 163 4.59 -21.13 2.54
N ILE A 164 4.46 -19.82 2.27
CA ILE A 164 3.16 -19.15 2.13
C ILE A 164 2.27 -19.87 1.10
N MET A 165 2.80 -20.18 -0.08
CA MET A 165 2.02 -20.82 -1.15
C MET A 165 1.58 -22.24 -0.79
N THR A 166 2.38 -22.96 0.00
CA THR A 166 2.05 -24.30 0.48
C THR A 166 0.88 -24.23 1.45
N ASP A 167 0.95 -23.33 2.43
CA ASP A 167 -0.12 -23.12 3.42
C ASP A 167 -1.43 -22.73 2.72
N LEU A 168 -1.37 -21.78 1.78
CA LEU A 168 -2.55 -21.34 1.02
C LEU A 168 -3.21 -22.46 0.21
N LYS A 169 -2.43 -23.37 -0.36
CA LYS A 169 -2.97 -24.52 -1.12
C LYS A 169 -3.59 -25.56 -0.18
N GLY A 170 -2.95 -25.82 0.95
CA GLY A 170 -3.45 -26.74 1.97
C GLY A 170 -4.87 -26.40 2.43
N MET A 171 -5.22 -25.11 2.51
CA MET A 171 -6.57 -24.64 2.84
C MET A 171 -7.68 -25.16 1.90
N PHE A 172 -7.36 -25.58 0.67
CA PHE A 172 -8.32 -26.05 -0.34
C PHE A 172 -8.12 -27.52 -0.75
N GLU A 173 -7.11 -28.20 -0.21
CA GLU A 173 -6.86 -29.63 -0.47
C GLU A 173 -7.55 -30.54 0.56
N GLU A 174 -8.06 -29.98 1.66
CA GLU A 174 -8.81 -30.70 2.71
C GLU A 174 -10.34 -30.80 2.48
N GLU A 175 -10.85 -30.40 1.29
CA GLU A 175 -12.25 -30.62 0.85
C GLU A 175 -12.40 -31.79 -0.13
#